data_AF-A0A645J6W3-F1
#
_entry.id   AF-A0A645J6W3-F1
#
_cell.length_a   1.000
_cell.length_b   1.000
_cell.length_c   1.000
_cell.angle_alpha   90.00
_cell.angle_beta   90.00
_cell.angle_gamma   90.00
#
_symmetry.space_group_name_H-M   'P 1'
#
loop_
_entity.id
_entity.type
_entity.pdbx_description
1 polymer ?
#
loop_
_entity_poly.entity_id
_entity_poly.type
_entity_poly.pdbx_seq_one_letter_code
_entity_poly.pdbx_strand_id
1 'polypeptide(L)'
;MIFQKPEGTKDVFWTESKNALVEIIYALYSCGAISHGKIGIRKISLMFQILFRTPLGDLHHAFHRMKTRSGSRTAFLDQLKTSLEEYMDKDL
;
A
#
# COMPACT_ATOMS: atom_id res chain seq x y z
N MET A 1 16.54 -3.32 30.63
CA MET A 1 15.08 -3.54 30.51
C MET A 1 14.87 -4.49 29.34
N ILE A 2 14.31 -5.66 29.61
CA ILE A 2 14.02 -6.68 28.59
C ILE A 2 12.70 -6.24 27.95
N PHE A 3 12.73 -5.86 26.67
CA PHE A 3 11.49 -5.67 25.92
C PHE A 3 10.87 -7.04 25.72
N GLN A 4 9.79 -7.31 26.46
CA GLN A 4 8.92 -8.45 26.19
C GLN A 4 8.44 -8.36 24.74
N LYS A 5 8.78 -9.36 23.93
CA LYS A 5 8.13 -9.59 22.64
C LYS A 5 6.70 -10.01 22.95
N PRO A 6 5.66 -9.26 22.55
CA PRO A 6 4.30 -9.70 22.78
C PRO A 6 4.09 -11.00 21.98
N GLU A 7 3.89 -12.10 22.69
CA GLU A 7 3.46 -13.34 22.09
C GLU A 7 1.99 -13.19 21.64
N GLY A 8 1.73 -13.52 20.37
CA GLY A 8 0.38 -13.84 19.90
C GLY A 8 -0.38 -12.79 19.11
N THR A 9 0.23 -11.69 18.64
CA THR A 9 -0.40 -10.92 17.55
C THR A 9 -0.16 -11.67 16.24
N LYS A 10 -1.22 -12.00 15.50
CA LYS A 10 -1.10 -12.33 14.07
C LYS A 10 -0.46 -11.11 13.41
N ASP A 11 0.86 -11.12 13.30
CA ASP A 11 1.62 -9.97 12.82
C ASP A 11 1.13 -9.64 11.40
N VAL A 12 0.76 -8.38 11.20
CA VAL A 12 0.36 -7.87 9.87
C VAL A 12 1.63 -7.44 9.15
N PHE A 13 1.94 -8.10 8.04
CA PHE A 13 3.11 -7.80 7.23
C PHE A 13 2.72 -7.68 5.75
N TRP A 14 3.43 -6.80 5.05
CA TRP A 14 3.25 -6.63 3.61
C TRP A 14 4.06 -7.69 2.86
N THR A 15 3.38 -8.47 2.02
CA THR A 15 4.00 -9.56 1.25
C THR A 15 4.29 -9.18 -0.21
N GLU A 16 3.64 -8.13 -0.70
CA GLU A 16 3.80 -7.66 -2.07
C GLU A 16 5.03 -6.75 -2.22
N SER A 17 5.34 -6.34 -3.45
CA SER A 17 6.48 -5.46 -3.69
C SER A 17 6.34 -4.10 -2.98
N LYS A 18 7.46 -3.42 -2.68
CA LYS A 18 7.42 -2.04 -2.17
C LYS A 18 6.76 -1.07 -3.16
N ASN A 19 6.87 -1.35 -4.46
CA ASN A 19 6.20 -0.56 -5.49
C ASN A 19 4.68 -0.73 -5.39
N ALA A 20 4.17 -1.94 -5.16
CA ALA A 20 2.74 -2.17 -4.92
C ALA A 20 2.22 -1.37 -3.71
N LEU A 21 3.01 -1.31 -2.63
CA LEU A 21 2.67 -0.50 -1.46
C LEU A 21 2.65 1.01 -1.76
N VAL A 22 3.65 1.50 -2.51
CA VAL A 22 3.70 2.90 -2.99
C VAL A 22 2.49 3.21 -3.87
N GLU A 23 2.06 2.28 -4.71
CA GLU A 23 0.91 2.43 -5.60
C GLU A 23 -0.39 2.63 -4.80
N ILE A 24 -0.64 1.82 -3.77
CA ILE A 24 -1.77 2.01 -2.84
C ILE A 24 -1.71 3.37 -2.16
N ILE A 25 -0.54 3.76 -1.63
CA ILE A 25 -0.38 5.04 -0.92
C ILE A 25 -0.74 6.21 -1.83
N TYR A 26 -0.25 6.21 -3.07
CA TYR A 26 -0.58 7.26 -4.04
C TYR A 26 -2.04 7.22 -4.48
N ALA A 27 -2.63 6.02 -4.64
CA ALA A 27 -4.05 5.88 -4.97
C ALA A 27 -4.92 6.55 -3.91
N LEU A 28 -4.73 6.17 -2.63
CA LEU A 28 -5.45 6.72 -1.48
C LEU A 28 -5.23 8.22 -1.30
N TYR A 29 -4.00 8.68 -1.53
CA TYR A 29 -3.69 10.10 -1.51
C TYR A 29 -4.43 10.86 -2.63
N SER A 30 -4.34 10.37 -3.87
CA SER A 30 -4.90 11.04 -5.04
C SER A 30 -6.43 11.07 -5.06
N CYS A 31 -7.10 10.05 -4.53
CA CYS A 31 -8.56 10.01 -4.42
C CYS A 31 -9.08 10.76 -3.19
N GLY A 32 -8.21 11.17 -2.26
CA GLY A 32 -8.60 11.90 -1.05
C GLY A 32 -9.40 11.07 -0.05
N ALA A 33 -9.32 9.74 -0.10
CA ALA A 33 -10.15 8.84 0.72
C ALA A 33 -9.88 8.95 2.22
N ILE A 34 -8.71 9.45 2.62
CA ILE A 34 -8.32 9.57 4.03
C ILE A 34 -8.45 11.01 4.49
N SER A 35 -9.13 11.23 5.63
CA SER A 35 -9.29 12.55 6.26
C SER A 35 -9.80 13.62 5.29
N HIS A 36 -10.69 13.24 4.37
CA HIS A 36 -11.24 14.13 3.33
C HIS A 36 -10.15 14.80 2.48
N GLY A 37 -9.08 14.08 2.16
CA GLY A 37 -7.96 14.59 1.34
C GLY A 37 -7.05 15.60 2.04
N LYS A 38 -7.25 15.89 3.33
CA LYS A 38 -6.46 16.89 4.07
C LYS A 38 -5.13 16.36 4.61
N ILE A 39 -4.88 15.06 4.46
CA ILE A 39 -3.68 14.40 4.96
C ILE A 39 -2.60 14.36 3.89
N GLY A 40 -1.38 14.79 4.24
CA GLY A 40 -0.24 14.76 3.31
C GLY A 40 0.27 13.34 3.06
N ILE A 41 0.76 13.08 1.84
CA ILE A 41 1.25 11.77 1.41
C ILE A 41 2.34 11.18 2.32
N ARG A 42 3.21 12.03 2.89
CA ARG A 42 4.26 11.58 3.84
C ARG A 42 3.66 10.93 5.08
N LYS A 43 2.54 11.47 5.59
CA LYS A 43 1.87 10.92 6.78
C LYS A 43 1.16 9.60 6.43
N ILE A 44 0.52 9.52 5.27
CA ILE A 44 -0.05 8.25 4.77
C ILE A 44 1.05 7.19 4.65
N SER A 45 2.16 7.53 4.00
CA SER A 45 3.30 6.63 3.84
C SER A 45 3.83 6.12 5.19
N LEU A 46 4.04 7.01 6.17
CA LEU A 46 4.49 6.62 7.50
C LEU A 46 3.52 5.63 8.17
N MET A 47 2.21 5.88 8.07
CA MET A 47 1.19 4.97 8.63
C MET A 47 1.31 3.56 8.03
N PHE A 48 1.44 3.46 6.71
CA PHE A 48 1.59 2.17 6.03
C PHE A 48 2.91 1.47 6.36
N GLN A 49 4.02 2.22 6.49
CA GLN A 49 5.31 1.67 6.90
C GLN A 49 5.26 1.08 8.31
N ILE A 50 4.59 1.75 9.25
CA ILE A 50 4.39 1.27 10.63
C ILE A 50 3.46 0.06 10.64
N LEU A 51 2.31 0.17 9.96
CA LEU A 51 1.29 -0.89 9.90
C LEU A 51 1.86 -2.21 9.37
N PHE A 52 2.64 -2.14 8.31
CA PHE A 52 3.20 -3.33 7.64
C PHE A 52 4.65 -3.62 7.99
N ARG A 53 5.26 -2.87 8.91
CA ARG A 53 6.68 -2.95 9.27
C ARG A 53 7.62 -2.95 8.06
N THR A 54 7.24 -2.23 7.01
CA THR A 54 7.93 -2.24 5.71
C THR A 54 8.50 -0.85 5.44
N PRO A 55 9.82 -0.64 5.57
CA PRO A 55 10.41 0.66 5.30
C PRO A 55 10.35 0.97 3.80
N LEU A 56 9.86 2.16 3.47
CA LEU A 56 9.81 2.69 2.12
C LEU A 56 10.96 3.67 1.91
N GLY A 57 11.61 3.58 0.76
CA GLY A 57 12.63 4.53 0.34
C GLY A 57 12.00 5.81 -0.23
N ASP A 58 12.62 6.37 -1.26
CA ASP A 58 12.06 7.54 -1.95
C ASP A 58 10.76 7.20 -2.68
N LEU A 59 9.65 7.58 -2.05
CA LEU A 59 8.29 7.37 -2.54
C LEU A 59 8.03 8.15 -3.85
N HIS A 60 8.57 9.37 -3.99
CA HIS A 60 8.38 10.20 -5.17
C HIS A 60 9.13 9.63 -6.36
N HIS A 61 10.38 9.20 -6.14
CA HIS A 61 11.16 8.55 -7.18
C HIS A 61 10.55 7.21 -7.60
N ALA A 62 10.08 6.40 -6.64
CA ALA A 62 9.36 5.16 -6.94
C ALA A 62 8.11 5.41 -7.80
N PHE A 63 7.28 6.39 -7.42
CA PHE A 63 6.10 6.78 -8.19
C PHE A 63 6.44 7.36 -9.56
N HIS A 64 7.53 8.12 -9.68
CA HIS A 64 7.97 8.64 -10.97
C HIS A 64 8.27 7.51 -11.95
N ARG A 65 8.98 6.46 -11.51
CA ARG A 65 9.25 5.27 -12.34
C ARG A 65 7.98 4.54 -12.77
N MET A 66 6.93 4.55 -11.95
CA MET A 66 5.64 3.94 -12.33
C MET A 66 4.95 4.68 -13.48
N LYS A 67 5.17 5.99 -13.63
CA LYS A 67 4.57 6.77 -14.73
C LYS A 67 5.16 6.41 -16.10
N THR A 68 6.40 5.93 -16.13
CA THR A 68 7.16 5.67 -17.35
C THR A 68 7.41 4.18 -17.60
N ARG A 69 6.81 3.28 -16.82
CA ARG A 69 6.96 1.84 -17.02
C ARG A 69 6.20 1.38 -18.27
N SER A 70 6.74 0.40 -18.96
CA SER A 70 6.00 -0.34 -19.98
C SER A 70 4.88 -1.16 -19.32
N GLY A 71 3.72 -1.26 -19.98
CA GLY A 71 2.53 -1.90 -19.43
C GLY A 71 1.64 -0.95 -18.62
N SER A 72 0.82 -1.49 -17.71
CA SER A 72 -0.10 -0.68 -16.91
C SER A 72 0.65 0.19 -15.91
N ARG A 73 0.32 1.48 -15.86
CA ARG A 73 0.82 2.43 -14.82
C ARG A 73 0.30 2.08 -13.43
N THR A 74 -0.79 1.32 -13.33
CA THR A 74 -1.50 0.94 -12.11
C THR A 74 -1.67 -0.57 -11.99
N ALA A 75 -0.66 -1.34 -12.40
CA ALA A 75 -0.75 -2.80 -12.48
C ALA A 75 -1.17 -3.48 -11.18
N PHE A 76 -0.80 -2.93 -10.01
CA PHE A 76 -1.18 -3.55 -8.75
C PHE A 76 -2.63 -3.22 -8.36
N LEU A 77 -3.11 -2.01 -8.63
CA LEU A 77 -4.52 -1.67 -8.47
C LEU A 77 -5.40 -2.46 -9.43
N ASP A 78 -4.94 -2.69 -10.66
CA ASP A 78 -5.64 -3.53 -11.63
C ASP A 78 -5.77 -4.97 -11.09
N GLN A 79 -4.68 -5.53 -10.55
CA GLN A 79 -4.69 -6.82 -9.88
C GLN A 79 -5.65 -6.86 -8.69
N LEU A 80 -5.63 -5.85 -7.81
CA LEU A 80 -6.54 -5.77 -6.67
C LEU A 80 -8.01 -5.74 -7.09
N LYS A 81 -8.32 -4.98 -8.16
CA LYS A 81 -9.66 -4.92 -8.73
C LYS A 81 -10.10 -6.29 -9.23
N THR A 82 -9.30 -6.93 -10.10
CA THR A 82 -9.61 -8.26 -10.62
C THR A 82 -9.79 -9.28 -9.50
N SER A 83 -8.87 -9.33 -8.54
CA SER A 83 -8.98 -10.25 -7.40
C SER A 83 -10.23 -10.02 -6.55
N LEU A 84 -10.69 -8.77 -6.41
CA LEU A 84 -11.92 -8.44 -5.70
C LEU A 84 -13.16 -8.88 -6.48
N GLU A 85 -13.22 -8.60 -7.79
CA GLU A 85 -14.31 -9.02 -8.67
C GLU A 85 -14.42 -10.55 -8.69
N GLU A 86 -13.30 -11.26 -8.89
CA GLU A 86 -13.25 -12.73 -8.82
C GLU A 86 -13.68 -13.29 -7.46
N TYR A 87 -13.44 -12.55 -6.37
CA TYR A 87 -13.90 -12.97 -5.04
C TYR A 87 -15.40 -12.76 -4.86
N MET A 88 -15.97 -11.71 -5.45
CA MET A 88 -17.42 -11.45 -5.44
C MET A 88 -18.20 -12.45 -6.30
N ASP A 89 -17.60 -12.91 -7.40
CA ASP A 89 -18.20 -13.89 -8.32
C ASP A 89 -18.13 -15.34 -7.79
N LYS A 90 -17.38 -15.58 -6.71
CA LYS A 90 -17.45 -16.87 -6.01
C LYS A 90 -18.80 -16.92 -5.30
N ASP A 91 -19.71 -17.73 -5.81
CA ASP A 91 -20.93 -18.14 -5.11
C ASP A 91 -20.53 -18.67 -3.72
N LEU A 92 -20.73 -17.84 -2.68
CA LEU A 92 -20.50 -18.14 -1.26
C LEU A 92 -21.79 -18.66 -0.61
#